data_AF-A0A967C3T0-F1
#
_entry.id   AF-A0A967C3T0-F1
#
_cell.length_a   1.000
_cell.length_b   1.000
_cell.length_c   1.000
_cell.angle_alpha   90.00
_cell.angle_beta   90.00
_cell.angle_gamma   90.00
#
_symmetry.space_group_name_H-M   'P 1'
#
loop_
_entity.id
_entity.type
_entity.pdbx_description
1 polymer ?
#
loop_
_entity_poly.entity_id
_entity_poly.type
_entity_poly.pdbx_seq_one_letter_code
_entity_poly.pdbx_strand_id
1 'polypeptide(L)'
;MSPSAPTDTWLSITDAAAVLGCSTRTVARRLAAGDFRRQERDGRVLVAIPEALRRPADRMVEAVQQDAAHMRQLSAAVTQATEQAGMVLREAVAQAREDAALAIDRAAQAEARGRRAWRIAALLGMAAVCAVTATVSVSLEAARIRAEGRQMAATVSEAKERAAVAEAQRDAAQGILAALLGTDTVRQATDTPEQPMADLVPAVTN
;
A
#
# COMPACT_ATOMS: atom_id res chain seq x y z
N MET A 1 -78.56 29.73 14.86
CA MET A 1 -77.83 29.17 16.01
C MET A 1 -78.65 29.45 17.25
N SER A 2 -79.45 28.48 17.71
CA SER A 2 -80.18 28.62 18.98
C SER A 2 -79.18 28.39 20.11
N PRO A 3 -79.07 29.28 21.11
CA PRO A 3 -78.25 29.00 22.29
C PRO A 3 -78.84 27.78 22.99
N SER A 4 -78.07 26.69 23.12
CA SER A 4 -78.51 25.53 23.88
C SER A 4 -78.80 25.99 25.30
N ALA A 5 -80.02 25.75 25.79
CA ALA A 5 -80.35 26.04 27.18
C ALA A 5 -79.31 25.38 28.10
N PRO A 6 -78.78 26.08 29.11
CA PRO A 6 -77.84 25.48 30.04
C PRO A 6 -78.48 24.23 30.65
N THR A 7 -77.78 23.10 30.53
CA THR A 7 -78.24 21.81 31.04
C THR A 7 -78.15 21.83 32.56
N ASP A 8 -79.22 22.31 33.19
CA ASP A 8 -79.31 22.36 34.64
C ASP A 8 -79.53 20.95 35.18
N THR A 9 -78.67 20.54 36.11
CA THR A 9 -78.86 19.30 36.87
C THR A 9 -79.64 19.62 38.14
N TRP A 10 -80.80 18.99 38.33
CA TRP A 10 -81.63 19.17 39.52
C TRP A 10 -81.19 18.22 40.62
N LEU A 11 -80.69 18.76 41.73
CA LEU A 11 -80.13 17.99 42.84
C LEU A 11 -80.82 18.34 44.16
N SER A 12 -80.80 17.42 45.13
CA SER A 12 -81.21 17.76 46.49
C SER A 12 -80.27 18.79 47.11
N ILE A 13 -80.70 19.51 48.14
CA ILE A 13 -79.85 20.50 48.83
C ILE A 13 -78.56 19.86 49.36
N THR A 14 -78.63 18.60 49.82
CA THR A 14 -77.48 17.84 50.32
C THR A 14 -76.49 17.51 49.21
N ASP A 15 -76.98 17.04 48.07
CA ASP A 15 -76.13 16.67 46.94
C ASP A 15 -75.54 17.91 46.25
N ALA A 16 -76.32 18.99 46.16
CA ALA A 16 -75.85 20.29 45.68
C ALA A 16 -74.72 20.84 46.56
N ALA A 17 -74.82 20.68 47.89
CA ALA A 17 -73.79 21.10 48.83
C ALA A 17 -72.48 20.32 48.63
N ALA A 18 -72.56 19.01 48.40
CA ALA A 18 -71.41 18.17 48.09
C ALA A 18 -70.73 18.58 46.77
N VAL A 19 -71.51 18.79 45.72
CA VAL A 19 -71.03 19.17 44.38
C VAL A 19 -70.38 20.56 44.39
N LEU A 20 -70.99 21.54 45.05
CA LEU A 20 -70.46 22.90 45.16
C LEU A 20 -69.35 23.01 46.22
N GLY A 21 -69.23 22.02 47.10
CA GLY A 21 -68.20 22.00 48.13
C GLY A 21 -68.42 22.96 49.29
N CYS A 22 -69.68 23.21 49.63
CA CYS A 22 -70.07 24.12 50.70
C CYS A 22 -71.07 23.43 51.65
N SER A 23 -71.44 24.07 52.75
CA SER A 23 -72.42 23.49 53.67
C SER A 23 -73.85 23.59 53.11
N THR A 24 -74.71 22.64 53.47
CA THR A 24 -76.14 22.63 53.13
C THR A 24 -76.85 23.91 53.55
N ARG A 25 -76.47 24.49 54.70
CA ARG A 25 -76.95 25.79 55.18
C ARG A 25 -76.60 26.94 54.23
N THR A 26 -75.43 26.90 53.61
CA THR A 26 -75.00 27.92 52.63
C THR A 26 -75.82 27.81 51.35
N VAL A 27 -76.09 26.58 50.88
CA VAL A 27 -76.95 26.33 49.72
C VAL A 27 -78.38 26.81 49.98
N ALA A 28 -78.96 26.46 51.14
CA ALA A 28 -80.30 26.90 51.52
C ALA A 28 -80.41 28.43 51.62
N ARG A 29 -79.38 29.10 52.15
CA ARG A 29 -79.32 30.57 52.21
C ARG A 29 -79.27 31.20 50.82
N ARG A 30 -78.46 30.66 49.90
CA ARG A 30 -78.36 31.15 48.51
C ARG A 30 -79.64 30.89 47.71
N LEU A 31 -80.30 29.76 47.97
CA LEU A 31 -81.61 29.46 47.41
C LEU A 31 -82.68 30.47 47.87
N ALA A 32 -82.68 30.82 49.17
CA ALA A 32 -83.58 31.84 49.71
C ALA A 32 -83.26 33.26 49.20
N ALA A 33 -82.00 33.55 48.87
CA ALA A 33 -81.56 34.79 48.25
C ALA A 33 -81.90 34.89 46.75
N GLY A 34 -82.33 33.80 46.11
CA GLY A 34 -82.68 33.75 44.69
C GLY A 34 -81.50 33.45 43.74
N ASP A 35 -80.33 33.10 44.26
CA ASP A 35 -79.12 32.81 43.45
C ASP A 35 -79.25 31.50 42.64
N PHE A 36 -80.16 30.60 43.05
CA PHE A 36 -80.40 29.32 42.40
C PHE A 36 -81.88 29.13 42.08
N ARG A 37 -82.16 28.40 40.99
CA ARG A 37 -83.54 28.01 40.65
C ARG A 37 -84.00 26.88 41.57
N ARG A 38 -85.22 27.02 42.09
CA ARG A 38 -85.91 26.04 42.95
C ARG A 38 -86.97 25.30 42.15
N GLN A 39 -87.05 23.99 42.33
CA GLN A 39 -88.19 23.18 41.91
C GLN A 39 -88.63 22.28 43.07
N GLU A 40 -89.94 22.13 43.26
CA GLU A 40 -90.49 21.21 44.22
C GLU A 40 -91.09 20.01 43.48
N ARG A 41 -90.64 18.80 43.86
CA ARG A 41 -91.08 17.54 43.26
C ARG A 41 -91.23 16.51 44.37
N ASP A 42 -92.39 15.87 44.44
CA ASP A 42 -92.68 14.81 45.42
C ASP A 42 -92.41 15.24 46.88
N GLY A 43 -92.74 16.49 47.23
CA GLY A 43 -92.53 17.06 48.56
C GLY A 43 -91.07 17.35 48.92
N ARG A 44 -90.14 17.29 47.95
CA ARG A 44 -88.72 17.58 48.13
C ARG A 44 -88.30 18.81 47.32
N VAL A 45 -87.45 19.63 47.94
CA VAL A 45 -86.86 20.81 47.30
C VAL A 45 -85.61 20.41 46.52
N LEU A 46 -85.65 20.62 45.21
CA LEU A 46 -84.54 20.44 44.29
C LEU A 46 -83.97 21.80 43.87
N VAL A 47 -82.65 21.86 43.76
CA VAL A 47 -81.87 23.03 43.38
C VAL A 47 -81.26 22.77 42.01
N ALA A 48 -81.43 23.72 41.09
CA ALA A 48 -80.76 23.66 39.79
C ALA A 48 -79.29 24.04 39.94
N ILE A 49 -78.40 23.12 39.58
CA ILE A 49 -76.96 23.36 39.54
C ILE A 49 -76.52 23.41 38.07
N PRO A 50 -76.03 24.56 37.58
CA PRO A 50 -75.39 24.67 36.28
C PRO A 50 -74.18 23.74 36.20
N GLU A 51 -74.03 23.03 35.08
CA GLU A 51 -72.95 22.07 34.88
C GLU A 51 -71.54 22.70 34.97
N ALA A 52 -71.42 24.00 34.71
CA ALA A 52 -70.17 24.77 34.89
C ALA A 52 -69.71 24.89 36.36
N LEU A 53 -70.63 24.74 37.33
CA LEU A 53 -70.33 24.82 38.77
C LEU A 53 -70.05 23.44 39.39
N ARG A 54 -70.17 22.36 38.61
CA ARG A 54 -69.81 21.01 39.05
C ARG A 54 -68.29 20.97 39.24
N ARG A 55 -67.82 20.64 40.45
CA ARG A 55 -66.39 20.63 40.79
C ARG A 55 -65.55 19.84 39.78
N PRO A 56 -64.43 20.38 39.28
CA PRO A 56 -63.50 19.69 38.37
C PRO A 56 -62.74 18.50 38.98
N ALA A 57 -62.91 18.22 40.27
CA ALA A 57 -62.06 17.31 41.02
C ALA A 57 -62.06 15.88 40.45
N ASP A 58 -63.21 15.38 40.02
CA ASP A 58 -63.32 14.04 39.44
C ASP A 58 -62.66 13.95 38.06
N ARG A 59 -62.74 15.02 37.24
CA ARG A 59 -62.04 15.10 35.95
C ARG A 59 -60.53 15.24 36.11
N MET A 60 -60.06 15.88 37.18
CA MET A 60 -58.61 16.00 37.47
C MET A 60 -58.01 14.66 37.89
N VAL A 61 -58.72 13.86 38.69
CA VAL A 61 -58.22 12.52 39.09
C VAL A 61 -58.13 11.60 37.87
N GLU A 62 -59.13 11.61 36.99
CA GLU A 62 -59.12 10.82 35.77
C GLU A 62 -58.01 11.27 34.80
N ALA A 63 -57.81 12.59 34.64
CA ALA A 63 -56.71 13.14 33.85
C ALA A 63 -55.33 12.78 34.40
N VAL A 64 -55.13 12.84 35.72
CA VAL A 64 -53.85 12.46 36.38
C VAL A 64 -53.60 10.96 36.25
N GLN A 65 -54.63 10.12 36.32
CA GLN A 65 -54.48 8.67 36.12
C GLN A 65 -54.12 8.33 34.68
N GLN A 66 -54.74 9.02 33.70
CA GLN A 66 -54.39 8.87 32.29
C GLN A 66 -52.96 9.33 32.01
N ASP A 67 -52.53 10.44 32.60
CA ASP A 67 -51.17 10.96 32.43
C ASP A 67 -50.13 10.05 33.09
N ALA A 68 -50.42 9.48 34.27
CA ALA A 68 -49.56 8.49 34.91
C ALA A 68 -49.46 7.18 34.10
N ALA A 69 -50.55 6.73 33.47
CA ALA A 69 -50.53 5.58 32.58
C ALA A 69 -49.71 5.86 31.31
N HIS A 70 -49.85 7.05 30.73
CA HIS A 70 -49.10 7.50 29.57
C HIS A 70 -47.60 7.61 29.87
N MET A 71 -47.23 8.19 31.03
CA MET A 71 -45.84 8.24 31.50
C MET A 71 -45.20 6.86 31.65
N ARG A 72 -45.96 5.87 32.15
CA ARG A 72 -45.47 4.48 32.23
C ARG A 72 -45.24 3.87 30.85
N GLN A 73 -46.15 4.09 29.91
CA GLN A 73 -45.99 3.64 28.51
C GLN A 73 -44.77 4.29 27.85
N LEU A 74 -44.57 5.59 28.06
CA LEU A 74 -43.39 6.30 27.55
C LEU A 74 -42.10 5.77 28.18
N SER A 75 -42.08 5.51 29.49
CA SER A 75 -40.89 4.96 30.16
C SER A 75 -40.53 3.56 29.62
N ALA A 76 -41.53 2.72 29.34
CA ALA A 76 -41.31 1.41 28.74
C ALA A 76 -40.80 1.53 27.29
N ALA A 77 -41.39 2.44 26.50
CA ALA A 77 -40.97 2.69 25.13
C ALA A 77 -39.53 3.26 25.06
N VAL A 78 -39.18 4.18 25.96
CA VAL A 78 -37.82 4.72 26.05
C VAL A 78 -36.82 3.63 26.43
N THR A 79 -37.16 2.77 27.40
CA THR A 79 -36.29 1.65 27.80
C THR A 79 -36.05 0.70 26.63
N GLN A 80 -37.11 0.34 25.91
CA GLN A 80 -37.02 -0.52 24.72
C GLN A 80 -36.20 0.15 23.59
N ALA A 81 -36.38 1.45 23.37
CA ALA A 81 -35.61 2.20 22.38
C ALA A 81 -34.12 2.28 22.76
N THR A 82 -33.80 2.45 24.05
CA THR A 82 -32.40 2.43 24.51
C THR A 82 -31.75 1.05 24.39
N GLU A 83 -32.49 -0.03 24.61
CA GLU A 83 -31.98 -1.39 24.40
C GLU A 83 -31.70 -1.66 22.92
N GLN A 84 -32.62 -1.27 22.04
CA GLN A 84 -32.45 -1.37 20.59
C GLN A 84 -31.27 -0.52 20.11
N ALA A 85 -31.17 0.73 20.55
CA ALA A 85 -30.03 1.60 20.24
C ALA A 85 -28.72 1.00 20.76
N GLY A 86 -28.73 0.42 21.95
CA GLY A 86 -27.57 -0.26 22.55
C GLY A 86 -27.10 -1.46 21.74
N MET A 87 -28.01 -2.26 21.18
CA MET A 87 -27.66 -3.38 20.30
C MET A 87 -27.04 -2.88 18.99
N VAL A 88 -27.65 -1.90 18.33
CA VAL A 88 -27.15 -1.33 17.08
C VAL A 88 -25.77 -0.68 17.28
N LEU A 89 -25.57 0.06 18.37
CA LEU A 89 -24.26 0.64 18.71
C LEU A 89 -23.20 -0.42 18.92
N ARG A 90 -23.51 -1.53 19.60
CA ARG A 90 -22.56 -2.63 19.80
C ARG A 90 -22.21 -3.31 18.48
N GLU A 91 -23.18 -3.53 17.61
CA GLU A 91 -22.95 -4.10 16.28
C GLU A 91 -22.10 -3.17 15.41
N ALA A 92 -22.42 -1.88 15.37
CA ALA A 92 -21.64 -0.89 14.64
C ALA A 92 -20.20 -0.79 15.17
N VAL A 93 -20.00 -0.86 16.48
CA VAL A 93 -18.66 -0.88 17.09
C VAL A 93 -17.91 -2.18 16.78
N ALA A 94 -18.60 -3.33 16.76
CA ALA A 94 -17.99 -4.60 16.37
C ALA A 94 -17.54 -4.58 14.90
N GLN A 95 -18.41 -4.11 14.00
CA GLN A 95 -18.08 -3.94 12.57
C GLN A 95 -16.91 -2.96 12.38
N ALA A 96 -16.94 -1.80 13.05
CA ALA A 96 -15.84 -0.84 12.97
C ALA A 96 -14.51 -1.40 13.48
N ARG A 97 -14.52 -2.27 14.50
CA ARG A 97 -13.32 -2.96 15.00
C ARG A 97 -12.80 -3.98 14.00
N GLU A 98 -13.68 -4.73 13.35
CA GLU A 98 -13.31 -5.70 12.32
C GLU A 98 -12.71 -5.00 11.09
N ASP A 99 -13.34 -3.92 10.63
CA ASP A 99 -12.83 -3.10 9.53
C ASP A 99 -11.47 -2.48 9.85
N ALA A 100 -11.28 -2.01 11.08
CA ALA A 100 -9.98 -1.51 11.53
C ALA A 100 -8.90 -2.60 11.54
N ALA A 101 -9.23 -3.81 11.98
CA ALA A 101 -8.31 -4.95 11.94
C ALA A 101 -7.91 -5.29 10.49
N LEU A 102 -8.88 -5.34 9.57
CA LEU A 102 -8.64 -5.58 8.15
C LEU A 102 -7.77 -4.49 7.51
N ALA A 103 -7.98 -3.23 7.89
CA ALA A 103 -7.16 -2.11 7.41
C ALA A 103 -5.70 -2.22 7.88
N ILE A 104 -5.48 -2.60 9.15
CA ILE A 104 -4.14 -2.84 9.71
C ILE A 104 -3.45 -3.99 8.97
N ASP A 105 -4.15 -5.09 8.73
CA ASP A 105 -3.59 -6.24 8.01
C ASP A 105 -3.21 -5.88 6.58
N ARG A 106 -4.04 -5.09 5.87
CA ARG A 106 -3.71 -4.60 4.52
C ARG A 106 -2.47 -3.72 4.53
N ALA A 107 -2.34 -2.82 5.51
CA ALA A 107 -1.17 -1.97 5.65
C ALA A 107 0.10 -2.80 5.93
N ALA A 108 0.03 -3.75 6.86
CA ALA A 108 1.15 -4.63 7.20
C ALA A 108 1.59 -5.49 5.99
N GLN A 109 0.64 -6.00 5.20
CA GLN A 109 0.95 -6.73 3.97
C GLN A 109 1.60 -5.83 2.91
N ALA A 110 1.16 -4.58 2.76
CA ALA A 110 1.76 -3.63 1.84
C ALA A 110 3.22 -3.35 2.20
N GLU A 111 3.53 -3.13 3.48
CA GLU A 111 4.91 -2.97 3.95
C GLU A 111 5.75 -4.23 3.71
N ALA A 112 5.21 -5.41 3.97
CA ALA A 112 5.92 -6.67 3.77
C ALA A 112 6.27 -6.87 2.27
N ARG A 113 5.35 -6.52 1.36
CA ARG A 113 5.61 -6.52 -0.09
C ARG A 113 6.67 -5.49 -0.47
N GLY A 114 6.61 -4.30 0.10
CA GLY A 114 7.62 -3.25 -0.11
C GLY A 114 9.02 -3.71 0.30
N ARG A 115 9.16 -4.31 1.50
CA ARG A 115 10.44 -4.88 1.97
C ARG A 115 10.95 -5.99 1.04
N ARG A 116 10.07 -6.88 0.55
CA ARG A 116 10.46 -7.93 -0.40
C ARG A 116 10.89 -7.35 -1.75
N ALA A 117 10.15 -6.40 -2.30
CA ALA A 117 10.49 -5.73 -3.54
C ALA A 117 11.85 -5.03 -3.44
N TRP A 118 12.13 -4.34 -2.33
CA TRP A 118 13.41 -3.68 -2.11
C TRP A 118 14.56 -4.69 -1.98
N ARG A 119 14.36 -5.83 -1.30
CA ARG A 119 15.36 -6.92 -1.26
C ARG A 119 15.65 -7.51 -2.63
N ILE A 120 14.62 -7.75 -3.44
CA ILE A 120 14.78 -8.27 -4.82
C ILE A 120 15.54 -7.25 -5.67
N ALA A 121 15.19 -5.96 -5.59
CA ALA A 121 15.90 -4.90 -6.30
C ALA A 121 17.38 -4.81 -5.89
N ALA A 122 17.68 -4.91 -4.58
CA ALA A 122 19.04 -4.92 -4.07
C ALA A 122 19.84 -6.14 -4.58
N LEU A 123 19.24 -7.33 -4.60
CA LEU A 123 19.88 -8.53 -5.12
C LEU A 123 20.14 -8.43 -6.63
N LEU A 124 19.19 -7.91 -7.40
CA LEU A 124 19.37 -7.68 -8.84
C LEU A 124 20.47 -6.64 -9.11
N GLY A 125 20.52 -5.57 -8.31
CA GLY A 125 21.60 -4.58 -8.38
C GLY A 125 22.97 -5.20 -8.12
N MET A 126 23.10 -6.00 -7.07
CA MET A 126 24.34 -6.73 -6.76
C MET A 126 24.72 -7.70 -7.88
N ALA A 127 23.77 -8.45 -8.43
CA ALA A 127 24.03 -9.37 -9.55
C ALA A 127 24.52 -8.62 -10.79
N ALA A 128 23.95 -7.45 -11.10
CA ALA A 128 24.41 -6.62 -12.20
C ALA A 128 25.84 -6.12 -11.99
N VAL A 129 26.20 -5.68 -10.78
CA VAL A 129 27.57 -5.27 -10.45
C VAL A 129 28.56 -6.43 -10.57
N CYS A 130 28.19 -7.62 -10.08
CA CYS A 130 29.00 -8.83 -10.24
C CYS A 130 29.20 -9.21 -11.71
N ALA A 131 28.16 -9.10 -12.54
CA ALA A 131 28.24 -9.39 -13.97
C ALA A 131 29.17 -8.39 -14.70
N VAL A 132 29.06 -7.11 -14.39
CA VAL A 132 29.94 -6.06 -14.96
C VAL A 132 31.39 -6.28 -14.54
N THR A 133 31.65 -6.53 -13.26
CA THR A 133 33.01 -6.77 -12.76
C THR A 133 33.65 -8.03 -13.34
N ALA A 134 32.89 -9.12 -13.50
CA ALA A 134 33.36 -10.31 -14.20
C ALA A 134 33.69 -10.02 -15.67
N THR A 135 32.82 -9.29 -16.38
CA THR A 135 33.02 -8.92 -17.78
C THR A 135 34.28 -8.05 -17.95
N VAL A 136 34.47 -7.06 -17.07
CA VAL A 136 35.67 -6.22 -17.08
C VAL A 136 36.93 -7.05 -16.79
N SER A 137 36.88 -7.94 -15.80
CA SER A 137 38.02 -8.81 -15.45
C SER A 137 38.44 -9.71 -16.62
N VAL A 138 37.48 -10.38 -17.26
CA VAL A 138 37.74 -11.22 -18.44
C VAL A 138 38.28 -10.38 -19.60
N SER A 139 37.76 -9.17 -19.82
CA SER A 139 38.24 -8.31 -20.90
C SER A 139 39.66 -7.79 -20.66
N LEU A 140 40.01 -7.48 -19.40
CA LEU A 140 41.35 -7.07 -19.00
C LEU A 140 42.35 -8.23 -19.14
N GLU A 141 41.96 -9.43 -18.72
CA GLU A 141 42.80 -10.62 -18.85
C GLU A 141 43.02 -11.00 -20.32
N ALA A 142 41.97 -10.95 -21.14
CA ALA A 142 42.09 -11.11 -22.58
C ALA A 142 42.96 -10.03 -23.23
N ALA A 143 42.90 -8.78 -22.75
CA ALA A 143 43.78 -7.71 -23.22
C ALA A 143 45.25 -7.94 -22.83
N ARG A 144 45.49 -8.43 -21.61
CA ARG A 144 46.82 -8.78 -21.11
C ARG A 144 47.44 -9.92 -21.90
N ILE A 145 46.70 -11.02 -22.11
CA ILE A 145 47.16 -12.17 -22.91
C ILE A 145 47.52 -11.72 -24.35
N ARG A 146 46.72 -10.83 -24.96
CA ARG A 146 47.04 -10.28 -26.29
C ARG A 146 48.27 -9.38 -26.28
N ALA A 147 48.54 -8.65 -25.19
CA ALA A 147 49.75 -7.84 -25.06
C ALA A 147 51.00 -8.71 -24.92
N GLU A 148 50.94 -9.74 -24.07
CA GLU A 148 52.02 -10.73 -23.87
C GLU A 148 52.30 -11.50 -25.17
N GLY A 149 51.26 -11.92 -25.91
CA GLY A 149 51.40 -12.56 -27.22
C GLY A 149 52.08 -11.67 -28.26
N ARG A 150 51.79 -10.36 -28.28
CA ARG A 150 52.48 -9.40 -29.15
C ARG A 150 53.95 -9.23 -28.79
N GLN A 151 54.28 -9.21 -27.51
CA GLN A 151 55.66 -9.15 -27.05
C GLN A 151 56.45 -10.40 -27.44
N MET A 152 55.88 -11.59 -27.24
CA MET A 152 56.52 -12.84 -27.66
C MET A 152 56.72 -12.87 -29.19
N ALA A 153 55.71 -12.48 -29.98
CA ALA A 153 55.83 -12.40 -31.42
C ALA A 153 56.96 -11.44 -31.88
N ALA A 154 57.11 -10.29 -31.21
CA ALA A 154 58.19 -9.35 -31.49
C ALA A 154 59.57 -9.96 -31.17
N THR A 155 59.74 -10.62 -30.02
CA THR A 155 61.01 -11.27 -29.67
C THR A 155 61.39 -12.40 -30.61
N VAL A 156 60.42 -13.19 -31.08
CA VAL A 156 60.63 -14.24 -32.07
C VAL A 156 61.00 -13.63 -33.43
N SER A 157 60.37 -12.53 -33.83
CA SER A 157 60.73 -11.82 -35.06
C SER A 157 62.16 -11.31 -35.02
N GLU A 158 62.57 -10.68 -33.91
CA GLU A 158 63.94 -10.19 -33.71
C GLU A 158 64.97 -11.34 -33.69
N ALA A 159 64.64 -12.46 -33.04
CA ALA A 159 65.49 -13.65 -33.04
C ALA A 159 65.64 -14.24 -34.46
N LYS A 160 64.57 -14.28 -35.25
CA LYS A 160 64.61 -14.71 -36.65
C LYS A 160 65.45 -13.78 -37.51
N GLU A 161 65.34 -12.47 -37.32
CA GLU A 161 66.15 -11.49 -38.05
C GLU A 161 67.63 -11.66 -37.72
N ARG A 162 67.99 -11.82 -36.44
CA ARG A 162 69.37 -12.11 -36.04
C ARG A 162 69.90 -13.42 -36.61
N ALA A 163 69.06 -14.45 -36.68
CA ALA A 163 69.43 -15.73 -37.30
C ALA A 163 69.68 -15.56 -38.80
N ALA A 164 68.82 -14.84 -39.51
CA ALA A 164 69.00 -14.54 -40.94
C ALA A 164 70.27 -13.72 -41.21
N VAL A 165 70.59 -12.75 -40.34
CA VAL A 165 71.85 -12.00 -40.42
C VAL A 165 73.05 -12.91 -40.18
N ALA A 166 72.98 -13.83 -39.21
CA ALA A 166 74.06 -14.78 -38.94
C ALA A 166 74.25 -15.78 -40.10
N GLU A 167 73.18 -16.23 -40.73
CA GLU A 167 73.22 -17.05 -41.95
C GLU A 167 73.86 -16.28 -43.11
N ALA A 168 73.44 -15.04 -43.36
CA ALA A 168 74.04 -14.20 -44.40
C ALA A 168 75.53 -13.93 -44.15
N GLN A 169 75.95 -13.75 -42.89
CA GLN A 169 77.37 -13.62 -42.53
C GLN A 169 78.14 -14.91 -42.78
N ARG A 170 77.52 -16.06 -42.49
CA ARG A 170 78.13 -17.38 -42.75
C ARG A 170 78.30 -17.63 -44.24
N ASP A 171 77.29 -17.30 -45.04
CA ASP A 171 77.33 -17.40 -46.50
C ASP A 171 78.39 -16.46 -47.09
N ALA A 172 78.48 -15.23 -46.58
CA ALA A 172 79.53 -14.28 -46.98
C ALA A 172 80.93 -14.80 -46.63
N ALA A 173 81.12 -15.36 -45.43
CA ALA A 173 82.40 -15.95 -45.01
C ALA A 173 82.77 -17.17 -45.86
N GLN A 174 81.80 -18.03 -46.20
CA GLN A 174 82.00 -19.14 -47.13
C GLN A 174 82.35 -18.65 -48.54
N GLY A 175 81.70 -17.58 -49.02
CA GLY A 175 82.03 -16.94 -50.30
C GLY A 175 83.47 -16.39 -50.33
N ILE A 176 83.93 -15.76 -49.25
CA ILE A 176 85.31 -15.29 -49.12
C ILE A 176 86.30 -16.46 -49.12
N LEU A 177 86.02 -17.53 -48.37
CA LEU A 177 86.87 -18.73 -48.36
C LEU A 177 86.93 -19.41 -49.74
N ALA A 178 85.81 -19.49 -50.45
CA ALA A 178 85.76 -20.02 -51.81
C ALA A 178 86.57 -19.15 -52.79
N ALA A 179 86.51 -17.82 -52.66
CA ALA A 179 87.31 -16.90 -53.47
C ALA A 179 88.82 -17.06 -53.20
N LEU A 180 89.22 -17.20 -51.93
CA LEU A 180 90.62 -17.40 -51.54
C LEU A 180 91.19 -18.74 -52.06
N LEU A 181 90.42 -19.82 -51.94
CA LEU A 181 90.80 -21.12 -52.52
C LEU A 181 90.87 -21.07 -54.05
N GLY A 182 89.96 -20.33 -54.70
CA GLY A 182 90.01 -20.04 -56.13
C GLY A 182 91.30 -19.31 -56.53
N THR A 183 91.75 -18.33 -55.75
CA THR A 183 93.00 -17.60 -56.03
C THR A 183 94.26 -18.44 -55.83
N ASP A 184 94.29 -19.39 -54.89
CA ASP A 184 95.43 -20.30 -54.72
C ASP A 184 95.55 -21.29 -55.89
N THR A 185 94.43 -21.76 -56.45
CA THR A 185 94.49 -22.59 -57.67
C THR A 185 95.03 -21.83 -58.89
N VAL A 186 94.83 -20.51 -58.97
CA VAL A 186 95.39 -19.67 -60.04
C VAL A 186 96.90 -19.43 -59.83
N ARG A 187 97.36 -19.31 -58.58
CA ARG A 187 98.78 -19.11 -58.27
C ARG A 187 99.61 -20.40 -58.41
N GLN A 188 99.02 -21.56 -58.18
CA GLN A 188 99.67 -22.85 -58.35
C GLN A 188 99.84 -23.25 -59.83
N ALA A 189 99.09 -22.64 -60.75
CA ALA A 189 99.23 -22.84 -62.19
C ALA A 189 100.42 -22.08 -62.81
N THR A 190 101.04 -21.14 -62.09
CA THR A 190 102.15 -20.31 -62.60
C THR A 190 103.56 -20.83 -62.26
N ASP A 191 103.72 -21.86 -61.42
CA ASP A 191 105.03 -22.43 -61.06
C ASP A 191 105.28 -23.80 -61.74
N THR A 192 105.26 -23.83 -63.07
CA THR A 192 105.78 -24.98 -63.85
C THR A 192 107.04 -24.54 -64.61
N PRO A 193 108.25 -25.06 -64.29
CA PRO A 193 109.47 -24.64 -64.98
C PRO A 193 109.57 -25.22 -66.41
N GLU A 194 109.93 -24.35 -67.35
CA GLU A 194 110.14 -24.63 -68.78
C GLU A 194 111.20 -25.72 -69.03
N GLN A 195 110.89 -26.68 -69.91
CA GLN A 195 111.85 -27.62 -70.50
C GLN A 195 112.49 -27.00 -71.76
N PRO A 196 113.83 -27.07 -71.93
CA PRO A 196 114.51 -26.49 -73.08
C PRO A 196 114.38 -27.35 -74.35
N MET A 197 114.14 -26.66 -75.47
CA MET A 197 114.17 -27.20 -76.83
C MET A 197 115.56 -27.72 -77.22
N ALA A 198 115.61 -28.90 -77.82
CA ALA A 198 116.75 -29.33 -78.63
C ALA A 198 116.23 -29.91 -79.95
N ASP A 199 116.50 -29.15 -81.02
CA ASP A 199 116.47 -29.57 -82.42
C ASP A 199 117.29 -30.86 -82.63
N LEU A 200 116.79 -31.76 -83.49
CA LEU A 200 117.61 -32.61 -84.34
C LEU A 200 116.74 -33.21 -85.47
N VAL A 201 116.92 -32.62 -86.65
CA VAL A 201 116.54 -33.09 -88.00
C VAL A 201 117.87 -33.22 -88.77
N PRO A 202 118.02 -33.95 -89.90
CA PRO A 202 117.22 -35.03 -90.52
C PRO A 202 118.06 -36.30 -90.80
N ALA A 203 117.42 -37.37 -91.29
CA ALA A 203 117.99 -38.15 -92.40
C ALA A 203 116.89 -38.72 -93.30
N VAL A 204 117.11 -38.56 -94.60
CA VAL A 204 116.23 -38.78 -95.75
C VAL A 204 116.62 -40.09 -96.47
N THR A 205 115.69 -40.59 -97.30
CA THR A 205 115.73 -41.69 -98.31
C THR A 205 115.58 -43.12 -97.76
N ASN A 206 114.62 -43.93 -98.22
CA ASN A 206 114.07 -44.13 -99.58
C ASN A 206 112.53 -44.21 -99.63
#